data_AF-A0A9Q1B0I7-F1
#
_entry.id   AF-A0A9Q1B0I7-F1
#
_cell.length_a   1.000
_cell.length_b   1.000
_cell.length_c   1.000
_cell.angle_alpha   90.00
_cell.angle_beta   90.00
_cell.angle_gamma   90.00
#
_symmetry.space_group_name_H-M   'P 1'
#
loop_
_entity.id
_entity.type
_entity.pdbx_description
1 polymer ?
#
loop_
_entity_poly.entity_id
_entity_poly.type
_entity_poly.pdbx_seq_one_letter_code
_entity_poly.pdbx_strand_id
1 'polypeptide(L)'
;MRCSLASLGHSLGENICPEDAAEVLSSILSQPVQAKQDGSNEQAQCMFLTYILTACLTAIVRGEDELHLPQTKAELVAEVVAVLEQVVAEPTPGNILPCALVALHHLSKMKPHTPWELEDRFLSLAIHAVLRLEEPSYDYVGQSLYRSSQQTLEVLLLGLLDEDSSSDHLFAILDHLQTGLHSQEDRERVWASGKIATLLRRAALLQKYNIMGDALGRYVAELGVLLMDPKRQVRRHAREGIYRLYELALQQREIDIQEMAGLWIREPHLDWEMASYRNTVQMAKKLDAIFTPEQRLAFLRTALRAVWDPDLQVSQPALFLLYAFLGLGKEVLGMDVSFWLAFFGEEEVRKREASEGELWFPSPQAQGTEAKIRRQLHRLRECGKQPMELRWLLAGKGRQCP
;
A
#
# COMPACT_ATOMS: atom_id res chain seq x y z
N MET A 1 -18.26 8.82 16.16
CA MET A 1 -16.88 8.29 16.19
C MET A 1 -16.21 8.55 17.56
N ARG A 2 -16.85 8.20 18.68
CA ARG A 2 -16.28 8.28 20.05
C ARG A 2 -16.37 6.96 20.82
N CYS A 3 -16.87 5.88 20.21
CA CYS A 3 -17.35 4.70 20.94
C CYS A 3 -16.47 3.44 20.89
N SER A 4 -15.29 3.44 20.26
CA SER A 4 -14.39 2.25 20.26
C SER A 4 -13.13 2.40 21.11
N LEU A 5 -12.65 3.63 21.35
CA LEU A 5 -11.54 3.88 22.29
C LEU A 5 -12.05 3.99 23.74
N ALA A 6 -13.28 4.48 23.92
CA ALA A 6 -13.92 4.52 25.24
C ALA A 6 -14.21 3.12 25.81
N SER A 7 -14.41 2.09 24.96
CA SER A 7 -14.65 0.73 25.44
C SER A 7 -13.37 0.02 25.92
N LEU A 8 -12.19 0.39 25.40
CA LEU A 8 -10.90 -0.04 25.95
C LEU A 8 -10.53 0.75 27.21
N GLY A 9 -10.92 2.03 27.30
CA GLY A 9 -10.74 2.86 28.50
C GLY A 9 -11.68 2.50 29.66
N HIS A 10 -12.91 2.04 29.39
CA HIS A 10 -13.90 1.75 30.44
C HIS A 10 -13.71 0.38 31.12
N SER A 11 -13.01 -0.58 30.51
CA SER A 11 -12.74 -1.89 31.14
C SER A 11 -11.48 -1.91 32.02
N LEU A 12 -10.67 -0.85 31.99
CA LEU A 12 -9.40 -0.74 32.73
C LEU A 12 -9.43 0.41 33.76
N GLY A 13 -10.64 0.77 34.21
CA GLY A 13 -10.91 1.88 35.12
C GLY A 13 -10.39 1.66 36.53
N GLU A 14 -9.09 1.88 36.73
CA GLU A 14 -8.58 2.53 37.94
C GLU A 14 -7.95 3.86 37.52
N ASN A 15 -8.29 4.94 38.21
CA ASN A 15 -7.67 6.26 38.03
C ASN A 15 -6.21 6.17 38.49
N ILE A 16 -5.33 5.71 37.61
CA ILE A 16 -3.88 5.68 37.87
C ILE A 16 -3.38 7.13 37.79
N CYS A 17 -2.84 7.65 38.91
CA CYS A 17 -2.19 8.95 38.91
C CYS A 17 -0.90 8.90 38.06
N PRO A 18 -0.56 9.97 37.35
CA PRO A 18 0.60 9.98 36.45
C PRO A 18 1.96 9.81 37.16
N GLU A 19 2.05 10.23 38.42
CA GLU A 19 3.22 10.00 39.26
C GLU A 19 3.38 8.50 39.56
N ASP A 20 2.27 7.81 39.87
CA ASP A 20 2.24 6.36 40.06
C ASP A 20 2.59 5.62 38.75
N ALA A 21 2.17 6.12 37.58
CA ALA A 21 2.50 5.52 36.30
C ALA A 21 4.01 5.60 35.99
N ALA A 22 4.67 6.71 36.30
CA ALA A 22 6.11 6.89 36.09
C ALA A 22 6.94 6.00 37.04
N GLU A 23 6.53 5.89 38.31
CA GLU A 23 7.17 5.00 39.29
C GLU A 23 6.98 3.52 38.91
N VAL A 24 5.78 3.14 38.48
CA VAL A 24 5.48 1.77 38.06
C VAL A 24 6.22 1.41 36.77
N LEU A 25 6.27 2.31 35.77
CA LEU A 25 7.08 2.11 34.56
C LEU A 25 8.56 1.91 34.92
N SER A 26 9.07 2.73 35.84
CA SER A 26 10.46 2.61 36.31
C SER A 26 10.73 1.28 37.02
N SER A 27 9.78 0.81 37.83
CA SER A 27 9.87 -0.50 38.49
C SER A 27 9.80 -1.67 37.50
N ILE A 28 8.93 -1.60 36.48
CA ILE A 28 8.79 -2.64 35.45
C ILE A 28 10.04 -2.70 34.55
N LEU A 29 10.56 -1.54 34.17
CA LEU A 29 11.70 -1.42 33.26
C LEU A 29 13.04 -1.74 33.96
N SER A 30 13.11 -1.64 35.29
CA SER A 30 14.29 -2.03 36.09
C SER A 30 14.44 -3.55 36.28
N GLN A 31 13.44 -4.35 35.87
CA GLN A 31 13.53 -5.81 35.95
C GLN A 31 14.37 -6.36 34.78
N PRO A 32 15.26 -7.34 35.02
CA PRO A 32 16.10 -7.91 33.97
C PRO A 32 15.24 -8.53 32.87
N VAL A 33 15.65 -8.36 31.61
CA VAL A 33 14.94 -8.84 30.40
C VAL A 33 14.58 -10.34 30.47
N GLN A 34 15.37 -11.14 31.19
CA GLN A 34 15.11 -12.57 31.41
C GLN A 34 13.95 -12.85 32.38
N ALA A 35 13.61 -11.93 33.28
CA ALA A 35 12.39 -12.00 34.12
C ALA A 35 11.14 -11.46 33.41
N LYS A 36 11.30 -10.68 32.33
CA LYS A 36 10.21 -10.25 31.42
C LYS A 36 9.81 -11.35 30.41
N GLN A 37 10.63 -12.39 30.27
CA GLN A 37 10.50 -13.47 29.28
C GLN A 37 9.93 -14.78 29.85
N ASP A 38 9.64 -14.87 31.15
CA ASP A 38 8.77 -15.91 31.69
C ASP A 38 7.35 -15.62 31.19
N GLY A 39 7.00 -16.31 30.09
CA GLY A 39 5.79 -16.09 29.33
C GLY A 39 4.50 -16.28 30.13
N SER A 40 3.42 -15.76 29.55
CA SER A 40 2.02 -15.99 29.93
C SER A 40 1.35 -15.00 30.89
N ASN A 41 1.70 -13.71 30.86
CA ASN A 41 0.75 -12.72 31.38
C ASN A 41 0.46 -11.61 30.38
N GLU A 42 -0.43 -11.93 29.43
CA GLU A 42 -1.10 -10.96 28.53
C GLU A 42 -1.57 -9.72 29.31
N GLN A 43 -2.02 -9.91 30.56
CA GLN A 43 -2.43 -8.82 31.43
C GLN A 43 -1.26 -7.92 31.86
N ALA A 44 -0.09 -8.47 32.18
CA ALA A 44 1.08 -7.67 32.54
C ALA A 44 1.58 -6.83 31.36
N GLN A 45 1.58 -7.41 30.15
CA GLN A 45 1.95 -6.69 28.92
C GLN A 45 0.93 -5.60 28.58
N CYS A 46 -0.37 -5.91 28.66
CA CYS A 46 -1.42 -4.92 28.48
C CYS A 46 -1.31 -3.78 29.52
N MET A 47 -1.02 -4.10 30.78
CA MET A 47 -0.81 -3.09 31.83
C MET A 47 0.40 -2.21 31.51
N PHE A 48 1.54 -2.78 31.14
CA PHE A 48 2.73 -2.04 30.71
C PHE A 48 2.41 -1.05 29.57
N LEU A 49 1.74 -1.52 28.52
CA LEU A 49 1.33 -0.69 27.38
C LEU A 49 0.34 0.41 27.80
N THR A 50 -0.56 0.11 28.74
CA THR A 50 -1.52 1.07 29.30
C THR A 50 -0.80 2.15 30.12
N TYR A 51 0.25 1.82 30.86
CA TYR A 51 1.05 2.83 31.58
C TYR A 51 1.77 3.78 30.62
N ILE A 52 2.35 3.26 29.53
CA ILE A 52 2.95 4.09 28.48
C ILE A 52 1.90 5.05 27.90
N LEU A 53 0.72 4.52 27.56
CA LEU A 53 -0.39 5.32 27.04
C LEU A 53 -0.79 6.43 28.01
N THR A 54 -0.98 6.10 29.29
CA THR A 54 -1.37 7.07 30.33
C THR A 54 -0.30 8.15 30.51
N ALA A 55 0.98 7.79 30.50
CA ALA A 55 2.07 8.75 30.57
C ALA A 55 2.05 9.73 29.39
N CYS A 56 1.92 9.22 28.15
CA CYS A 56 1.82 10.06 26.95
C CYS A 56 0.59 10.98 27.00
N LEU A 57 -0.58 10.44 27.35
CA LEU A 57 -1.82 11.23 27.43
C LEU A 57 -1.72 12.33 28.49
N THR A 58 -1.10 12.04 29.63
CA THR A 58 -0.91 13.03 30.68
C THR A 58 -0.01 14.16 30.21
N ALA A 59 1.13 13.85 29.60
CA ALA A 59 2.03 14.84 29.03
C ALA A 59 1.30 15.73 28.00
N ILE A 60 0.57 15.11 27.07
CA ILE A 60 -0.23 15.83 26.05
C ILE A 60 -1.26 16.75 26.69
N VAL A 61 -1.99 16.30 27.73
CA VAL A 61 -2.98 17.13 28.44
C VAL A 61 -2.34 18.29 29.19
N ARG A 62 -1.10 18.12 29.68
CA ARG A 62 -0.30 19.19 30.28
C ARG A 62 0.30 20.15 29.24
N GLY A 63 0.17 19.85 27.95
CA GLY A 63 0.78 20.61 26.87
C GLY A 63 2.29 20.36 26.74
N GLU A 64 2.78 19.28 27.33
CA GLU A 64 4.16 18.81 27.20
C GLU A 64 4.28 18.01 25.90
N ASP A 65 5.38 18.21 25.18
CA ASP A 65 5.73 17.44 23.99
C ASP A 65 6.84 16.42 24.27
N GLU A 66 7.41 16.38 25.47
CA GLU A 66 8.42 15.40 25.89
C GLU A 66 7.93 14.54 27.04
N LEU A 67 8.42 13.30 27.13
CA LEU A 67 8.17 12.42 28.28
C LEU A 67 9.25 12.63 29.34
N HIS A 68 8.85 13.13 30.51
CA HIS A 68 9.72 13.24 31.67
C HIS A 68 9.74 11.92 32.46
N LEU A 69 10.34 10.89 31.85
CA LEU A 69 10.52 9.57 32.45
C LEU A 69 12.03 9.26 32.59
N PRO A 70 12.42 8.36 33.51
CA PRO A 70 13.82 7.93 33.62
C PRO A 70 14.35 7.25 32.35
N GLN A 71 13.46 6.61 31.60
CA GLN A 71 13.77 5.99 30.32
C GLN A 71 13.51 6.96 29.17
N THR A 72 14.31 6.84 28.12
CA THR A 72 14.13 7.62 26.90
C THR A 72 12.94 7.08 26.09
N LYS A 73 12.32 7.94 25.26
CA LYS A 73 11.29 7.51 24.30
C LYS A 73 11.78 6.33 23.43
N ALA A 74 13.04 6.36 22.98
CA ALA A 74 13.60 5.32 22.13
C ALA A 74 13.68 3.96 22.86
N GLU A 75 14.05 3.95 24.14
CA GLU A 75 14.02 2.74 24.98
C GLU A 75 12.59 2.21 25.14
N LEU A 76 11.61 3.10 25.39
CA LEU A 76 10.21 2.70 25.48
C LEU A 76 9.69 2.11 24.16
N VAL A 77 10.01 2.72 23.02
CA VAL A 77 9.66 2.17 21.69
C VAL A 77 10.30 0.81 21.48
N ALA A 78 11.58 0.64 21.84
CA ALA A 78 12.28 -0.64 21.71
C ALA A 78 11.63 -1.75 22.56
N GLU A 79 11.14 -1.42 23.75
CA GLU A 79 10.41 -2.37 24.60
C GLU A 79 9.03 -2.72 24.00
N VAL A 80 8.30 -1.76 23.44
CA VAL A 80 7.04 -2.05 22.73
C VAL A 80 7.30 -2.90 21.48
N VAL A 81 8.40 -2.67 20.77
CA VAL A 81 8.84 -3.51 19.64
C VAL A 81 9.10 -4.94 20.11
N ALA A 82 9.79 -5.13 21.24
CA ALA A 82 10.01 -6.46 21.80
C ALA A 82 8.68 -7.18 22.14
N VAL A 83 7.67 -6.45 22.61
CA VAL A 83 6.31 -6.99 22.80
C VAL A 83 5.67 -7.38 21.47
N LEU A 84 5.78 -6.55 20.43
CA LEU A 84 5.26 -6.88 19.09
C LEU A 84 5.92 -8.12 18.49
N GLU A 85 7.21 -8.33 18.72
CA GLU A 85 7.92 -9.54 18.26
C GLU A 85 7.35 -10.81 18.89
N GLN A 86 6.97 -10.75 20.16
CA GLN A 86 6.30 -11.87 20.83
C GLN A 86 4.90 -12.11 20.26
N VAL A 87 4.13 -11.05 20.04
CA VAL A 87 2.80 -11.14 19.38
C VAL A 87 2.92 -11.75 17.98
N VAL A 88 3.97 -11.41 17.24
CA VAL A 88 4.25 -12.00 15.91
C VAL A 88 4.75 -13.44 16.04
N ALA A 89 5.38 -13.85 17.13
CA ALA A 89 5.78 -15.25 17.34
C ALA A 89 4.57 -16.14 17.70
N GLU A 90 3.53 -15.58 18.32
CA GLU A 90 2.32 -16.30 18.69
C GLU A 90 1.49 -16.75 17.46
N PRO A 91 0.75 -17.87 17.55
CA PRO A 91 -0.04 -18.38 16.43
C PRO A 91 -1.22 -17.45 16.07
N THR A 92 -1.83 -16.80 17.06
CA THR A 92 -2.95 -15.88 16.88
C THR A 92 -2.73 -14.62 17.72
N PRO A 93 -2.59 -13.43 17.09
CA PRO A 93 -2.40 -12.18 17.84
C PRO A 93 -3.58 -11.92 18.79
N GLY A 94 -3.30 -11.68 20.07
CA GLY A 94 -4.29 -11.37 21.10
C GLY A 94 -4.58 -9.87 21.25
N ASN A 95 -5.14 -9.46 22.41
CA ASN A 95 -5.50 -8.06 22.68
C ASN A 95 -4.29 -7.15 22.87
N ILE A 96 -3.10 -7.72 23.01
CA ILE A 96 -1.83 -6.99 23.10
C ILE A 96 -1.57 -6.17 21.84
N LEU A 97 -1.94 -6.69 20.65
CA LEU A 97 -1.68 -6.03 19.38
C LEU A 97 -2.29 -4.61 19.31
N PRO A 98 -3.61 -4.41 19.46
CA PRO A 98 -4.17 -3.06 19.44
C PRO A 98 -3.61 -2.18 20.56
N CYS A 99 -3.33 -2.72 21.75
CA CYS A 99 -2.69 -1.96 22.84
C CYS A 99 -1.30 -1.44 22.44
N ALA A 100 -0.48 -2.28 21.79
CA ALA A 100 0.85 -1.92 21.34
C ALA A 100 0.80 -0.85 20.24
N LEU A 101 -0.13 -0.99 19.29
CA LEU A 101 -0.33 -0.01 18.22
C LEU A 101 -0.79 1.36 18.76
N VAL A 102 -1.69 1.38 19.76
CA VAL A 102 -2.10 2.62 20.43
C VAL A 102 -0.92 3.24 21.17
N ALA A 103 -0.15 2.45 21.93
CA ALA A 103 1.01 2.95 22.65
C ALA A 103 2.05 3.58 21.70
N LEU A 104 2.37 2.90 20.59
CA LEU A 104 3.26 3.43 19.56
C LEU A 104 2.73 4.74 18.94
N HIS A 105 1.42 4.81 18.65
CA HIS A 105 0.82 6.04 18.11
C HIS A 105 0.97 7.23 19.05
N HIS A 106 0.80 7.02 20.35
CA HIS A 106 0.95 8.08 21.33
C HIS A 106 2.42 8.43 21.58
N LEU A 107 3.32 7.43 21.58
CA LEU A 107 4.76 7.66 21.65
C LEU A 107 5.26 8.46 20.44
N SER A 108 4.74 8.21 19.24
CA SER A 108 5.11 8.95 18.03
C SER A 108 4.87 10.46 18.21
N LYS A 109 3.75 10.85 18.81
CA LYS A 109 3.42 12.26 19.10
C LYS A 109 4.35 12.96 20.10
N MET A 110 5.15 12.21 20.85
CA MET A 110 6.11 12.76 21.82
C MET A 110 7.47 13.00 21.14
N LYS A 111 8.23 13.98 21.61
CA LYS A 111 9.61 14.25 21.20
C LYS A 111 10.61 13.49 22.08
N PRO A 112 11.81 13.22 21.56
CA PRO A 112 12.28 13.45 20.17
C PRO A 112 11.61 12.49 19.16
N HIS A 113 11.80 12.73 17.85
CA HIS A 113 11.30 11.80 16.83
C HIS A 113 11.86 10.38 17.02
N THR A 114 11.06 9.39 16.67
CA THR A 114 11.51 7.99 16.74
C THR A 114 12.63 7.78 15.72
N PRO A 115 13.74 7.13 16.08
CA PRO A 115 14.76 6.75 15.11
C PRO A 115 14.17 5.87 14.01
N TRP A 116 14.53 6.14 12.75
CA TRP A 116 13.92 5.46 11.61
C TRP A 116 14.13 3.94 11.66
N GLU A 117 15.23 3.45 12.25
CA GLU A 117 15.50 2.02 12.40
C GLU A 117 14.47 1.31 13.30
N LEU A 118 14.03 1.99 14.36
CA LEU A 118 12.97 1.48 15.23
C LEU A 118 11.61 1.58 14.57
N GLU A 119 11.40 2.65 13.79
CA GLU A 119 10.18 2.86 13.03
C GLU A 119 9.95 1.83 11.94
N ASP A 120 10.94 1.61 11.08
CA ASP A 120 10.94 0.56 10.06
C ASP A 120 10.62 -0.81 10.68
N ARG A 121 11.27 -1.13 11.82
CA ARG A 121 11.05 -2.39 12.52
C ARG A 121 9.62 -2.51 13.07
N PHE A 122 9.11 -1.50 13.78
CA PHE A 122 7.76 -1.60 14.33
C PHE A 122 6.69 -1.60 13.24
N LEU A 123 6.87 -0.85 12.15
CA LEU A 123 5.95 -0.82 11.02
C LEU A 123 5.84 -2.19 10.36
N SER A 124 7.00 -2.80 10.08
CA SER A 124 7.08 -4.16 9.53
C SER A 124 6.33 -5.17 10.42
N LEU A 125 6.62 -5.17 11.73
CA LEU A 125 5.97 -6.07 12.69
C LEU A 125 4.46 -5.81 12.82
N ALA A 126 4.06 -4.55 12.92
CA ALA A 126 2.67 -4.13 13.07
C ALA A 126 1.82 -4.55 11.86
N ILE A 127 2.31 -4.31 10.65
CA ILE A 127 1.64 -4.68 9.41
C ILE A 127 1.53 -6.20 9.31
N HIS A 128 2.62 -6.92 9.56
CA HIS A 128 2.61 -8.38 9.55
C HIS A 128 1.64 -8.98 10.57
N ALA A 129 1.64 -8.47 11.81
CA ALA A 129 0.73 -8.93 12.86
C ALA A 129 -0.75 -8.70 12.49
N VAL A 130 -1.07 -7.53 11.92
CA VAL A 130 -2.44 -7.19 11.53
C VAL A 130 -2.92 -8.00 10.32
N LEU A 131 -2.04 -8.30 9.36
CA LEU A 131 -2.38 -9.16 8.21
C LEU A 131 -2.65 -10.61 8.62
N ARG A 132 -1.95 -11.10 9.66
CA ARG A 132 -2.16 -12.45 10.21
C ARG A 132 -3.47 -12.64 10.96
N LEU A 133 -4.15 -11.58 11.37
CA LEU A 133 -5.48 -11.70 11.97
C LEU A 133 -6.45 -12.25 10.92
N GLU A 134 -7.10 -13.38 11.19
CA GLU A 134 -8.18 -13.88 10.34
C GLU A 134 -9.43 -13.00 10.52
N GLU A 135 -10.22 -12.83 9.45
CA GLU A 135 -11.53 -12.19 9.56
C GLU A 135 -12.52 -13.21 10.14
N PRO A 136 -12.98 -13.05 11.39
CA PRO A 136 -13.74 -14.10 12.05
C PRO A 136 -15.21 -14.04 11.62
N SER A 137 -15.71 -15.19 11.15
CA SER A 137 -17.03 -15.31 10.54
C SER A 137 -18.19 -15.21 11.54
N TYR A 138 -18.00 -15.67 12.79
CA TYR A 138 -19.10 -15.74 13.78
C TYR A 138 -18.74 -15.29 15.20
N ASP A 139 -17.46 -15.09 15.52
CA ASP A 139 -17.04 -14.68 16.87
C ASP A 139 -17.03 -13.14 17.02
N TYR A 140 -17.86 -12.62 17.92
CA TYR A 140 -17.90 -11.19 18.22
C TYR A 140 -16.58 -10.67 18.78
N VAL A 141 -15.90 -11.44 19.62
CA VAL A 141 -14.64 -11.02 20.27
C VAL A 141 -13.54 -10.91 19.22
N GLY A 142 -13.37 -11.95 18.38
CA GLY A 142 -12.47 -11.90 17.24
C GLY A 142 -12.80 -10.75 16.28
N GLN A 143 -14.08 -10.47 16.00
CA GLN A 143 -14.46 -9.40 15.07
C GLN A 143 -14.09 -8.03 15.63
N SER A 144 -14.27 -7.86 16.94
CA SER A 144 -13.87 -6.65 17.66
C SER A 144 -12.35 -6.47 17.62
N LEU A 145 -11.59 -7.51 17.91
CA LEU A 145 -10.12 -7.48 17.88
C LEU A 145 -9.59 -7.17 16.48
N TYR A 146 -10.15 -7.85 15.45
CA TYR A 146 -9.81 -7.60 14.06
C TYR A 146 -10.05 -6.13 13.68
N ARG A 147 -11.27 -5.62 13.91
CA ARG A 147 -11.60 -4.21 13.60
C ARG A 147 -10.75 -3.23 14.38
N SER A 148 -10.53 -3.48 15.66
CA SER A 148 -9.74 -2.60 16.54
C SER A 148 -8.29 -2.51 16.08
N SER A 149 -7.65 -3.64 15.77
CA SER A 149 -6.26 -3.68 15.30
C SER A 149 -6.12 -2.98 13.94
N GLN A 150 -7.06 -3.23 13.03
CA GLN A 150 -7.12 -2.59 11.70
C GLN A 150 -7.27 -1.08 11.75
N GLN A 151 -8.13 -0.58 12.65
CA GLN A 151 -8.35 0.85 12.86
C GLN A 151 -7.16 1.51 13.56
N THR A 152 -6.59 0.83 14.56
CA THR A 152 -5.47 1.38 15.33
C THR A 152 -4.23 1.49 14.47
N LEU A 153 -3.94 0.49 13.63
CA LEU A 153 -2.84 0.58 12.66
C LEU A 153 -3.04 1.75 11.69
N GLU A 154 -4.26 1.99 11.22
CA GLU A 154 -4.52 3.17 10.36
C GLU A 154 -4.28 4.49 11.08
N VAL A 155 -4.70 4.58 12.35
CA VAL A 155 -4.46 5.76 13.19
C VAL A 155 -2.95 5.96 13.44
N LEU A 156 -2.20 4.89 13.67
CA LEU A 156 -0.75 4.92 13.77
C LEU A 156 -0.11 5.46 12.49
N LEU A 157 -0.40 4.85 11.34
CA LEU A 157 0.18 5.26 10.04
C LEU A 157 -0.14 6.73 9.69
N LEU A 158 -1.37 7.17 9.96
CA LEU A 158 -1.77 8.57 9.75
C LEU A 158 -1.08 9.51 10.75
N GLY A 159 -0.87 9.07 11.99
CA GLY A 159 -0.14 9.82 13.01
C GLY A 159 1.33 10.05 12.63
N LEU A 160 1.99 9.01 12.10
CA LEU A 160 3.38 9.10 11.64
C LEU A 160 3.52 10.08 10.47
N LEU A 161 2.58 10.06 9.51
CA LEU A 161 2.54 11.06 8.43
C LEU A 161 2.29 12.50 8.92
N ASP A 162 1.51 12.67 9.98
CA ASP A 162 1.27 13.98 10.57
C ASP A 162 2.51 14.49 11.33
N GLU A 163 3.34 13.57 11.85
CA GLU A 163 4.58 13.85 12.60
C GLU A 163 5.73 14.28 11.69
N ASP A 164 6.01 13.51 10.63
CA ASP A 164 6.96 13.90 9.58
C ASP A 164 6.26 13.95 8.22
N SER A 165 6.06 15.18 7.73
CA SER A 165 5.44 15.50 6.44
C SER A 165 6.44 15.46 5.26
N SER A 166 7.61 14.85 5.42
CA SER A 166 8.56 14.65 4.34
C SER A 166 8.03 13.62 3.32
N SER A 167 8.36 13.82 2.05
CA SER A 167 7.99 12.86 1.00
C SER A 167 8.74 11.55 1.10
N ASP A 168 9.99 11.58 1.56
CA ASP A 168 10.78 10.38 1.79
C ASP A 168 10.12 9.49 2.85
N HIS A 169 9.62 10.10 3.93
CA HIS A 169 8.90 9.37 4.97
C HIS A 169 7.57 8.79 4.48
N LEU A 170 6.78 9.56 3.72
CA LEU A 170 5.58 9.04 3.07
C LEU A 170 5.89 7.80 2.23
N PHE A 171 6.89 7.88 1.36
CA PHE A 171 7.23 6.76 0.49
C PHE A 171 7.83 5.57 1.26
N ALA A 172 8.58 5.81 2.35
CA ALA A 172 9.04 4.74 3.23
C ALA A 172 7.87 3.97 3.87
N ILE A 173 6.85 4.68 4.40
CA ILE A 173 5.65 4.05 4.93
C ILE A 173 4.91 3.26 3.83
N LEU A 174 4.78 3.84 2.64
CA LEU A 174 4.12 3.18 1.52
C LEU A 174 4.90 1.93 1.05
N ASP A 175 6.23 1.91 1.15
CA ASP A 175 7.09 0.77 0.78
C ASP A 175 6.78 -0.44 1.68
N HIS A 176 6.50 -0.24 2.97
CA HIS A 176 6.04 -1.35 3.85
C HIS A 176 4.72 -1.99 3.42
N LEU A 177 3.87 -1.26 2.70
CA LEU A 177 2.58 -1.76 2.23
C LEU A 177 2.67 -2.47 0.86
N GLN A 178 3.81 -2.37 0.18
CA GLN A 178 3.98 -2.92 -1.18
C GLN A 178 3.89 -4.44 -1.23
N THR A 179 4.38 -5.13 -0.20
CA THR A 179 4.29 -6.60 -0.15
C THR A 179 2.84 -7.06 -0.24
N GLY A 180 1.93 -6.35 0.43
CA GLY A 180 0.50 -6.63 0.36
C GLY A 180 -0.13 -6.28 -1.00
N LEU A 181 0.38 -5.28 -1.73
CA LEU A 181 -0.09 -4.97 -3.08
C LEU A 181 0.18 -6.09 -4.09
N HIS A 182 1.32 -6.76 -3.95
CA HIS A 182 1.78 -7.83 -4.84
C HIS A 182 1.40 -9.22 -4.34
N SER A 183 0.62 -9.32 -3.26
CA SER A 183 0.20 -10.60 -2.70
C SER A 183 -0.76 -11.34 -3.64
N GLN A 184 -0.65 -12.66 -3.67
CA GLN A 184 -1.62 -13.52 -4.36
C GLN A 184 -2.97 -13.54 -3.63
N GLU A 185 -2.98 -13.19 -2.34
CA GLU A 185 -4.19 -13.16 -1.53
C GLU A 185 -5.00 -11.88 -1.77
N ASP A 186 -6.23 -12.06 -2.23
CA ASP A 186 -7.17 -10.97 -2.56
C ASP A 186 -7.35 -10.00 -1.39
N ARG A 187 -7.43 -10.56 -0.18
CA ARG A 187 -7.64 -9.80 1.05
C ARG A 187 -6.48 -8.86 1.33
N GLU A 188 -5.24 -9.32 1.16
CA GLU A 188 -4.04 -8.52 1.40
C GLU A 188 -3.94 -7.40 0.36
N ARG A 189 -4.24 -7.67 -0.91
CA ARG A 189 -4.28 -6.63 -1.96
C ARG A 189 -5.33 -5.57 -1.69
N VAL A 190 -6.55 -5.96 -1.30
CA VAL A 190 -7.62 -5.03 -0.91
C VAL A 190 -7.18 -4.16 0.25
N TRP A 191 -6.59 -4.79 1.27
CA TRP A 191 -6.12 -4.11 2.47
C TRP A 191 -5.01 -3.09 2.16
N ALA A 192 -3.93 -3.52 1.51
CA ALA A 192 -2.78 -2.68 1.20
C ALA A 192 -3.15 -1.51 0.28
N SER A 193 -3.89 -1.79 -0.80
CA SER A 193 -4.35 -0.74 -1.71
C SER A 193 -5.24 0.28 -1.01
N GLY A 194 -6.09 -0.16 -0.08
CA GLY A 194 -6.93 0.70 0.74
C GLY A 194 -6.12 1.63 1.64
N LYS A 195 -5.12 1.09 2.35
CA LYS A 195 -4.24 1.89 3.22
C LYS A 195 -3.42 2.89 2.42
N ILE A 196 -2.83 2.49 1.30
CA ILE A 196 -2.10 3.37 0.39
C ILE A 196 -2.98 4.52 -0.10
N ALA A 197 -4.21 4.23 -0.55
CA ALA A 197 -5.14 5.26 -0.99
C ALA A 197 -5.52 6.24 0.13
N THR A 198 -5.70 5.76 1.37
CA THR A 198 -5.98 6.59 2.54
C THR A 198 -4.80 7.50 2.89
N LEU A 199 -3.57 6.97 2.92
CA LEU A 199 -2.36 7.73 3.19
C LEU A 199 -2.11 8.81 2.13
N LEU A 200 -2.26 8.47 0.85
CA LEU A 200 -2.13 9.44 -0.24
C LEU A 200 -3.21 10.52 -0.20
N ARG A 201 -4.45 10.18 0.20
CA ARG A 201 -5.50 11.17 0.44
C ARG A 201 -5.11 12.12 1.58
N ARG A 202 -4.58 11.59 2.69
CA ARG A 202 -4.10 12.43 3.81
C ARG A 202 -2.97 13.35 3.35
N ALA A 203 -2.01 12.83 2.60
CA ALA A 203 -0.90 13.62 2.05
C ALA A 203 -1.40 14.77 1.15
N ALA A 204 -2.33 14.49 0.23
CA ALA A 204 -2.93 15.50 -0.64
C ALA A 204 -3.70 16.60 0.14
N LEU A 205 -4.35 16.23 1.25
CA LEU A 205 -5.04 17.20 2.13
C LEU A 205 -4.09 18.10 2.89
N LEU A 206 -2.91 17.61 3.27
CA LEU A 206 -1.93 18.38 4.03
C LEU A 206 -1.21 19.43 3.16
N GLN A 207 -1.09 19.20 1.84
CA GLN A 207 -0.44 20.10 0.87
C GLN A 207 1.01 20.48 1.23
N LYS A 208 1.72 19.61 1.97
CA LYS A 208 3.10 19.84 2.43
C LYS A 208 4.16 19.00 1.71
N TYR A 209 3.72 17.98 0.98
CA TYR A 209 4.61 16.98 0.41
C TYR A 209 5.21 17.48 -0.90
N ASN A 210 6.45 17.06 -1.19
CA ASN A 210 7.20 17.33 -2.43
C ASN A 210 7.59 16.01 -3.14
N ILE A 211 6.81 15.59 -4.15
CA ILE A 211 6.90 14.31 -4.83
C ILE A 211 7.67 14.41 -6.16
N MET A 212 8.64 15.32 -6.22
CA MET A 212 9.43 15.59 -7.42
C MET A 212 10.44 14.50 -7.80
N GLY A 213 10.66 13.51 -6.91
CA GLY A 213 11.53 12.36 -7.16
C GLY A 213 10.94 11.29 -8.09
N ASP A 214 11.69 10.21 -8.24
CA ASP A 214 11.35 9.05 -9.09
C ASP A 214 10.18 8.21 -8.52
N ALA A 215 9.93 8.32 -7.22
CA ALA A 215 8.86 7.64 -6.49
C ALA A 215 7.47 7.85 -7.09
N LEU A 216 7.15 9.05 -7.60
CA LEU A 216 5.87 9.28 -8.27
C LEU A 216 5.67 8.33 -9.46
N GLY A 217 6.68 8.23 -10.34
CA GLY A 217 6.62 7.34 -11.50
C GLY A 217 6.47 5.88 -11.09
N ARG A 218 7.23 5.47 -10.06
CA ARG A 218 7.19 4.11 -9.50
C ARG A 218 5.79 3.76 -8.96
N TYR A 219 5.23 4.56 -8.06
CA TYR A 219 3.92 4.24 -7.45
C TYR A 219 2.76 4.33 -8.43
N VAL A 220 2.80 5.26 -9.37
CA VAL A 220 1.80 5.30 -10.44
C VAL A 220 1.85 4.03 -11.27
N ALA A 221 3.04 3.50 -11.57
CA ALA A 221 3.15 2.25 -12.32
C ALA A 221 2.60 1.06 -11.53
N GLU A 222 2.95 0.94 -10.24
CA GLU A 222 2.46 -0.13 -9.35
C GLU A 222 0.93 -0.11 -9.24
N LEU A 223 0.35 1.05 -8.93
CA LEU A 223 -1.11 1.19 -8.88
C LEU A 223 -1.75 1.07 -10.26
N GLY A 224 -1.04 1.44 -11.33
CA GLY A 224 -1.51 1.36 -12.71
C GLY A 224 -1.78 -0.08 -13.16
N VAL A 225 -0.95 -1.03 -12.74
CA VAL A 225 -1.16 -2.47 -12.95
C VAL A 225 -2.47 -2.90 -12.30
N LEU A 226 -2.73 -2.42 -11.08
CA LEU A 226 -3.93 -2.76 -10.30
C LEU A 226 -5.24 -2.17 -10.85
N LEU A 227 -5.21 -1.34 -11.89
CA LEU A 227 -6.42 -0.86 -12.57
C LEU A 227 -7.22 -1.97 -13.25
N MET A 228 -6.60 -3.14 -13.46
CA MET A 228 -7.23 -4.33 -14.04
C MET A 228 -7.22 -5.53 -13.09
N ASP A 229 -6.94 -5.31 -11.80
CA ASP A 229 -7.08 -6.34 -10.77
C ASP A 229 -8.51 -6.94 -10.78
N PRO A 230 -8.72 -8.25 -10.59
CA PRO A 230 -10.04 -8.87 -10.60
C PRO A 230 -11.00 -8.31 -9.53
N LYS A 231 -10.48 -7.83 -8.39
CA LYS A 231 -11.27 -7.24 -7.32
C LYS A 231 -11.58 -5.78 -7.58
N ARG A 232 -12.88 -5.48 -7.64
CA ARG A 232 -13.41 -4.12 -7.82
C ARG A 232 -12.89 -3.14 -6.76
N GLN A 233 -12.69 -3.59 -5.52
CA GLN A 233 -12.19 -2.76 -4.43
C GLN A 233 -10.74 -2.33 -4.67
N VAL A 234 -9.86 -3.26 -5.07
CA VAL A 234 -8.47 -2.96 -5.44
C VAL A 234 -8.43 -1.95 -6.59
N ARG A 235 -9.19 -2.17 -7.66
CA ARG A 235 -9.28 -1.21 -8.78
C ARG A 235 -9.73 0.19 -8.32
N ARG A 236 -10.71 0.26 -7.42
CA ARG A 236 -11.21 1.53 -6.88
C ARG A 236 -10.12 2.24 -6.06
N HIS A 237 -9.42 1.51 -5.19
CA HIS A 237 -8.33 2.07 -4.39
C HIS A 237 -7.15 2.52 -5.25
N ALA A 238 -6.78 1.73 -6.27
CA ALA A 238 -5.74 2.09 -7.24
C ALA A 238 -6.07 3.39 -7.99
N ARG A 239 -7.31 3.53 -8.49
CA ARG A 239 -7.77 4.78 -9.12
C ARG A 239 -7.71 5.98 -8.18
N GLU A 240 -8.12 5.80 -6.93
CA GLU A 240 -8.02 6.85 -5.91
C GLU A 240 -6.55 7.21 -5.65
N GLY A 241 -5.68 6.22 -5.44
CA GLY A 241 -4.26 6.45 -5.19
C GLY A 241 -3.56 7.20 -6.34
N ILE A 242 -3.79 6.78 -7.59
CA ILE A 242 -3.26 7.47 -8.77
C ILE A 242 -3.80 8.89 -8.87
N TYR A 243 -5.10 9.09 -8.58
CA TYR A 243 -5.70 10.42 -8.59
C TYR A 243 -5.04 11.34 -7.54
N ARG A 244 -4.76 10.83 -6.33
CA ARG A 244 -4.07 11.61 -5.27
C ARG A 244 -2.60 11.88 -5.59
N LEU A 245 -1.90 10.93 -6.20
CA LEU A 245 -0.54 11.15 -6.69
C LEU A 245 -0.50 12.21 -7.81
N TYR A 246 -1.47 12.17 -8.71
CA TYR A 246 -1.61 13.19 -9.76
C TYR A 246 -1.94 14.57 -9.17
N GLU A 247 -2.86 14.64 -8.20
CA GLU A 247 -3.19 15.86 -7.46
C GLU A 247 -1.96 16.48 -6.78
N LEU A 248 -1.19 15.67 -6.04
CA LEU A 248 0.06 16.10 -5.41
C LEU A 248 1.06 16.65 -6.43
N ALA A 249 1.16 16.01 -7.61
CA ALA A 249 2.09 16.42 -8.66
C ALA A 249 1.68 17.75 -9.31
N LEU A 250 0.39 17.98 -9.49
CA LEU A 250 -0.12 19.25 -10.03
C LEU A 250 0.05 20.39 -9.03
N GLN A 251 -0.26 20.15 -7.74
CA GLN A 251 -0.10 21.13 -6.66
C GLN A 251 1.33 21.66 -6.59
N GLN A 252 2.33 20.78 -6.69
CA GLN A 252 3.75 21.16 -6.65
C GLN A 252 4.23 21.95 -7.85
N ARG A 253 3.56 21.79 -8.99
CA ARG A 253 3.92 22.44 -10.24
C ARG A 253 3.09 23.70 -10.51
N GLU A 254 2.25 24.07 -9.55
CA GLU A 254 1.32 25.20 -9.64
C GLU A 254 0.42 25.10 -10.89
N ILE A 255 0.12 23.86 -11.32
CA ILE A 255 -0.78 23.59 -12.44
C ILE A 255 -2.21 23.54 -11.92
N ASP A 256 -3.15 24.15 -12.64
CA ASP A 256 -4.56 24.20 -12.26
C ASP A 256 -5.14 22.80 -12.04
N ILE A 257 -5.80 22.63 -10.89
CA ILE A 257 -6.54 21.42 -10.49
C ILE A 257 -7.65 21.09 -11.51
N GLN A 258 -8.12 22.04 -12.32
CA GLN A 258 -9.02 21.76 -13.45
C GLN A 258 -8.42 20.74 -14.44
N GLU A 259 -7.09 20.61 -14.53
CA GLU A 259 -6.43 19.55 -15.32
C GLU A 259 -6.68 18.13 -14.78
N MET A 260 -7.23 17.99 -13.58
CA MET A 260 -7.70 16.72 -13.03
C MET A 260 -9.02 16.26 -13.67
N ALA A 261 -9.78 17.18 -14.28
CA ALA A 261 -10.97 16.85 -15.02
C ALA A 261 -10.60 15.90 -16.18
N GLY A 262 -11.34 14.79 -16.28
CA GLY A 262 -11.13 13.80 -17.34
C GLY A 262 -9.88 12.92 -17.18
N LEU A 263 -9.31 12.80 -15.96
CA LEU A 263 -8.37 11.70 -15.69
C LEU A 263 -9.03 10.34 -15.87
N TRP A 264 -10.29 10.24 -15.42
CA TRP A 264 -11.12 9.05 -15.55
C TRP A 264 -12.30 9.30 -16.49
N ILE A 265 -12.47 8.41 -17.46
CA ILE A 265 -13.60 8.32 -18.38
C ILE A 265 -14.74 7.59 -17.68
N ARG A 266 -15.91 8.24 -17.59
CA ARG A 266 -17.15 7.65 -17.06
C ARG A 266 -18.06 7.25 -18.22
N GLU A 267 -17.91 6.02 -18.68
CA GLU A 267 -18.76 5.44 -19.74
C GLU A 267 -19.58 4.28 -19.15
N PRO A 268 -20.83 4.52 -18.73
CA PRO A 268 -21.62 3.54 -17.98
C PRO A 268 -22.07 2.33 -18.80
N HIS A 269 -21.88 2.34 -20.12
CA HIS A 269 -22.34 1.31 -21.06
C HIS A 269 -21.21 0.38 -21.53
N LEU A 270 -19.97 0.61 -21.12
CA LEU A 270 -18.84 -0.27 -21.43
C LEU A 270 -18.71 -1.37 -20.38
N ASP A 271 -18.24 -2.53 -20.83
CA ASP A 271 -17.70 -3.54 -19.92
C ASP A 271 -16.54 -2.94 -19.09
N TRP A 272 -16.40 -3.38 -17.85
CA TRP A 272 -15.44 -2.85 -16.91
C TRP A 272 -13.99 -3.01 -17.38
N GLU A 273 -13.68 -4.07 -18.14
CA GLU A 273 -12.36 -4.30 -18.73
C GLU A 273 -12.02 -3.20 -19.75
N MET A 274 -12.93 -2.97 -20.70
CA MET A 274 -12.79 -1.91 -21.71
C MET A 274 -12.73 -0.53 -21.06
N ALA A 275 -13.55 -0.30 -20.03
CA ALA A 275 -13.51 0.95 -19.26
C ALA A 275 -12.17 1.11 -18.53
N SER A 276 -11.63 0.06 -17.92
CA SER A 276 -10.31 0.09 -17.28
C SER A 276 -9.21 0.38 -18.29
N TYR A 277 -9.25 -0.26 -19.47
CA TYR A 277 -8.28 -0.02 -20.53
C TYR A 277 -8.28 1.45 -21.00
N ARG A 278 -9.46 2.01 -21.31
CA ARG A 278 -9.57 3.41 -21.76
C ARG A 278 -9.08 4.38 -20.69
N ASN A 279 -9.40 4.09 -19.43
CA ASN A 279 -8.90 4.82 -18.27
C ASN A 279 -7.37 4.76 -18.19
N THR A 280 -6.76 3.59 -18.40
CA THR A 280 -5.30 3.45 -18.42
C THR A 280 -4.66 4.29 -19.53
N VAL A 281 -5.21 4.28 -20.74
CA VAL A 281 -4.70 5.13 -21.84
C VAL A 281 -4.83 6.61 -21.54
N GLN A 282 -5.98 7.04 -21.01
CA GLN A 282 -6.23 8.44 -20.69
C GLN A 282 -5.30 8.93 -19.57
N MET A 283 -5.21 8.13 -18.50
CA MET A 283 -4.32 8.38 -17.38
C MET A 283 -2.86 8.46 -17.83
N ALA A 284 -2.40 7.50 -18.64
CA ALA A 284 -1.02 7.48 -19.12
C ALA A 284 -0.67 8.72 -19.96
N LYS A 285 -1.59 9.20 -20.81
CA LYS A 285 -1.40 10.45 -21.57
C LYS A 285 -1.27 11.68 -20.67
N LYS A 286 -2.14 11.82 -19.66
CA LYS A 286 -2.10 12.96 -18.74
C LYS A 286 -0.85 12.94 -17.88
N LEU A 287 -0.44 11.77 -17.41
CA LEU A 287 0.78 11.60 -16.63
C LEU A 287 2.05 11.85 -17.45
N ASP A 288 2.12 11.34 -18.68
CA ASP A 288 3.27 11.61 -19.55
C ASP A 288 3.47 13.12 -19.75
N ALA A 289 2.37 13.88 -19.94
CA ALA A 289 2.44 15.33 -20.11
C ALA A 289 3.08 16.07 -18.91
N ILE A 290 3.00 15.50 -17.71
CA ILE A 290 3.56 16.13 -16.50
C ILE A 290 4.87 15.48 -16.04
N PHE A 291 5.12 14.19 -16.27
CA PHE A 291 6.27 13.51 -15.68
C PHE A 291 7.62 14.11 -16.10
N THR A 292 8.53 14.27 -15.13
CA THR A 292 9.95 14.52 -15.43
C THR A 292 10.59 13.31 -16.12
N PRO A 293 11.74 13.47 -16.80
CA PRO A 293 12.46 12.33 -17.38
C PRO A 293 12.77 11.22 -16.37
N GLU A 294 13.08 11.57 -15.12
CA GLU A 294 13.33 10.62 -14.03
C GLU A 294 12.08 9.84 -13.64
N GLN A 295 10.95 10.54 -13.48
CA GLN A 295 9.65 9.92 -13.19
C GLN A 295 9.19 9.01 -14.34
N ARG A 296 9.36 9.44 -15.59
CA ARG A 296 9.09 8.60 -16.77
C ARG A 296 9.93 7.33 -16.75
N LEU A 297 11.23 7.45 -16.48
CA LEU A 297 12.14 6.31 -16.41
C LEU A 297 11.76 5.34 -15.29
N ALA A 298 11.41 5.85 -14.11
CA ALA A 298 10.96 5.04 -12.99
C ALA A 298 9.66 4.30 -13.31
N PHE A 299 8.68 5.00 -13.87
CA PHE A 299 7.43 4.40 -14.34
C PHE A 299 7.70 3.27 -15.34
N LEU A 300 8.52 3.52 -16.36
CA LEU A 300 8.84 2.52 -17.38
C LEU A 300 9.59 1.33 -16.78
N ARG A 301 10.55 1.54 -15.89
CA ARG A 301 11.28 0.46 -15.21
C ARG A 301 10.34 -0.41 -14.38
N THR A 302 9.44 0.21 -13.62
CA THR A 302 8.49 -0.50 -12.76
C THR A 302 7.45 -1.27 -13.58
N ALA A 303 6.84 -0.64 -14.58
CA ALA A 303 5.90 -1.32 -15.48
C ALA A 303 6.59 -2.48 -16.22
N LEU A 304 7.81 -2.27 -16.70
CA LEU A 304 8.55 -3.29 -17.42
C LEU A 304 8.94 -4.48 -16.51
N ARG A 305 9.32 -4.24 -15.24
CA ARG A 305 9.51 -5.32 -14.26
C ARG A 305 8.24 -6.16 -14.09
N ALA A 306 7.08 -5.49 -13.97
CA ALA A 306 5.81 -6.18 -13.83
C ALA A 306 5.41 -6.98 -15.08
N VAL A 307 5.85 -6.59 -16.30
CA VAL A 307 5.65 -7.40 -17.52
C VAL A 307 6.34 -8.78 -17.44
N TRP A 308 7.43 -8.88 -16.69
CA TRP A 308 8.13 -10.15 -16.47
C TRP A 308 7.66 -10.92 -15.23
N ASP A 309 6.62 -10.44 -14.56
CA ASP A 309 6.01 -11.18 -13.46
C ASP A 309 5.47 -12.53 -13.97
N PRO A 310 5.72 -13.65 -13.27
CA PRO A 310 5.17 -14.94 -13.64
C PRO A 310 3.64 -14.98 -13.56
N ASP A 311 3.02 -14.13 -12.75
CA ASP A 311 1.58 -14.01 -12.65
C ASP A 311 1.01 -13.24 -13.84
N LEU A 312 0.09 -13.88 -14.54
CA LEU A 312 -0.64 -13.29 -15.67
C LEU A 312 -1.54 -12.11 -15.24
N GLN A 313 -2.02 -12.11 -14.00
CA GLN A 313 -2.82 -11.01 -13.44
C GLN A 313 -1.99 -9.74 -13.23
N VAL A 314 -0.66 -9.84 -13.18
CA VAL A 314 0.27 -8.71 -13.04
C VAL A 314 0.90 -8.36 -14.38
N SER A 315 1.40 -9.36 -15.10
CA SER A 315 2.13 -9.15 -16.36
C SER A 315 1.26 -8.63 -17.51
N GLN A 316 0.01 -9.07 -17.62
CA GLN A 316 -0.87 -8.56 -18.67
C GLN A 316 -1.23 -7.10 -18.44
N PRO A 317 -1.68 -6.67 -17.23
CA PRO A 317 -1.93 -5.27 -17.00
C PRO A 317 -0.71 -4.38 -17.13
N ALA A 318 0.45 -4.87 -16.72
CA ALA A 318 1.71 -4.17 -16.91
C ALA A 318 2.04 -3.95 -18.39
N LEU A 319 1.80 -4.95 -19.25
CA LEU A 319 2.01 -4.82 -20.69
C LEU A 319 1.08 -3.76 -21.28
N PHE A 320 -0.20 -3.80 -20.92
CA PHE A 320 -1.18 -2.80 -21.36
C PHE A 320 -0.82 -1.39 -20.88
N LEU A 321 -0.41 -1.26 -19.62
CA LEU A 321 0.05 0.00 -19.04
C LEU A 321 1.27 0.56 -19.79
N LEU A 322 2.24 -0.29 -20.12
CA LEU A 322 3.43 0.09 -20.87
C LEU A 322 3.08 0.59 -22.28
N TYR A 323 2.24 -0.15 -23.02
CA TYR A 323 1.79 0.26 -24.36
C TYR A 323 0.97 1.55 -24.32
N ALA A 324 0.10 1.70 -23.32
CA ALA A 324 -0.67 2.92 -23.10
C ALA A 324 0.25 4.13 -22.90
N PHE A 325 1.27 4.00 -22.05
CA PHE A 325 2.22 5.07 -21.75
C PHE A 325 3.12 5.44 -22.93
N LEU A 326 3.56 4.45 -23.72
CA LEU A 326 4.33 4.69 -24.94
C LEU A 326 3.51 5.27 -26.11
N GLY A 327 2.21 5.53 -25.90
CA GLY A 327 1.31 6.05 -26.94
C GLY A 327 0.89 5.01 -27.98
N LEU A 328 1.17 3.73 -27.73
CA LEU A 328 0.85 2.58 -28.58
C LEU A 328 -0.50 1.96 -28.22
N GLY A 329 -1.31 2.62 -27.39
CA GLY A 329 -2.62 2.09 -26.99
C GLY A 329 -3.56 1.79 -28.17
N LYS A 330 -3.46 2.51 -29.29
CA LYS A 330 -4.25 2.19 -30.50
C LYS A 330 -3.94 0.80 -31.07
N GLU A 331 -2.71 0.33 -30.93
CA GLU A 331 -2.33 -1.02 -31.38
C GLU A 331 -3.01 -2.07 -30.52
N VAL A 332 -3.17 -1.80 -29.22
CA VAL A 332 -3.92 -2.67 -28.31
C VAL A 332 -5.44 -2.60 -28.55
N LEU A 333 -6.01 -1.41 -28.70
CA LEU A 333 -7.44 -1.19 -28.97
C LEU A 333 -7.90 -1.70 -30.34
N GLY A 334 -7.00 -1.71 -31.32
CA GLY A 334 -7.25 -2.18 -32.67
C GLY A 334 -7.12 -3.69 -32.82
N MET A 335 -6.68 -4.39 -31.77
CA MET A 335 -6.73 -5.85 -31.69
C MET A 335 -8.05 -6.26 -31.04
N ASP A 336 -8.70 -7.24 -31.65
CA ASP A 336 -9.97 -7.78 -31.16
C ASP A 336 -9.82 -8.21 -29.69
N VAL A 337 -10.68 -7.74 -28.80
CA VAL A 337 -10.61 -8.09 -27.37
C VAL A 337 -10.78 -9.60 -27.18
N SER A 338 -11.52 -10.25 -28.08
CA SER A 338 -11.64 -11.71 -28.15
C SER A 338 -10.31 -12.42 -28.46
N PHE A 339 -9.38 -11.76 -29.17
CA PHE A 339 -8.02 -12.28 -29.39
C PHE A 339 -7.19 -12.26 -28.09
N TRP A 340 -7.32 -11.24 -27.25
CA TRP A 340 -6.66 -11.21 -25.95
C TRP A 340 -7.31 -12.19 -24.97
N LEU A 341 -8.64 -12.29 -24.92
CA LEU A 341 -9.33 -13.28 -24.10
C LEU A 341 -8.99 -14.73 -24.49
N ALA A 342 -8.87 -15.03 -25.80
CA ALA A 342 -8.47 -16.33 -26.31
C ALA A 342 -6.98 -16.65 -26.11
N PHE A 343 -6.08 -15.66 -26.20
CA PHE A 343 -4.64 -15.88 -26.03
C PHE A 343 -4.24 -16.07 -24.55
N PHE A 344 -5.03 -15.54 -23.61
CA PHE A 344 -4.63 -15.44 -22.21
C PHE A 344 -5.48 -16.24 -21.22
N GLY A 345 -6.56 -16.91 -21.67
CA GLY A 345 -7.49 -17.58 -20.78
C GLY A 345 -8.13 -18.86 -21.34
N GLU A 346 -7.36 -19.85 -21.80
CA GLU A 346 -7.95 -21.14 -22.23
C GLU A 346 -8.61 -21.93 -21.08
N GLU A 347 -8.30 -21.65 -19.81
CA GLU A 347 -8.76 -22.49 -18.69
C GLU A 347 -10.01 -21.94 -17.96
N GLU A 348 -10.22 -20.62 -17.95
CA GLU A 348 -11.47 -20.01 -17.49
C GLU A 348 -12.55 -19.99 -18.58
N VAL A 349 -12.15 -19.86 -19.85
CA VAL A 349 -13.07 -19.97 -20.99
C VAL A 349 -13.58 -21.41 -21.10
N ARG A 350 -12.74 -22.44 -20.93
CA ARG A 350 -13.20 -23.86 -20.89
C ARG A 350 -14.21 -24.16 -19.78
N LYS A 351 -14.07 -23.54 -18.61
CA LYS A 351 -15.01 -23.74 -17.49
C LYS A 351 -16.36 -23.07 -17.75
N ARG A 352 -16.42 -22.01 -18.56
CA ARG A 352 -17.66 -21.36 -18.99
C ARG A 352 -18.28 -22.02 -20.24
N GLU A 353 -17.47 -22.55 -21.15
CA GLU A 353 -17.90 -23.30 -22.33
C GLU A 353 -18.52 -24.67 -21.98
N ALA A 354 -18.20 -25.24 -20.82
CA ALA A 354 -18.86 -26.44 -20.32
C ALA A 354 -20.29 -26.17 -19.77
N SER A 355 -20.63 -24.90 -19.48
CA SER A 355 -21.95 -24.51 -18.96
C SER A 355 -22.89 -23.90 -20.00
N GLU A 356 -22.37 -23.38 -21.11
CA GLU A 356 -23.18 -22.79 -22.18
C GLU A 356 -22.62 -23.23 -23.53
N GLY A 357 -23.30 -24.19 -24.16
CA GLY A 357 -22.90 -24.73 -25.44
C GLY A 357 -23.21 -23.76 -26.56
N GLU A 358 -22.17 -23.11 -27.10
CA GLU A 358 -22.15 -22.62 -28.48
C GLU A 358 -20.69 -22.50 -28.97
N LEU A 359 -20.38 -23.15 -30.10
CA LEU A 359 -19.06 -23.17 -30.73
C LEU A 359 -18.72 -21.82 -31.36
N TRP A 360 -17.49 -21.33 -31.12
CA TRP A 360 -16.87 -20.30 -31.96
C TRP A 360 -15.48 -20.72 -32.43
N PHE A 361 -15.20 -20.58 -33.73
CA PHE A 361 -13.87 -20.82 -34.34
C PHE A 361 -13.13 -19.49 -34.50
N PRO A 362 -11.80 -19.42 -34.29
CA PRO A 362 -11.05 -18.19 -34.46
C PRO A 362 -10.84 -17.86 -35.96
N SER A 363 -10.95 -16.58 -36.29
CA SER A 363 -10.68 -16.02 -37.62
C SER A 363 -9.21 -16.17 -38.04
N PRO A 364 -8.89 -16.42 -39.33
CA PRO A 364 -7.51 -16.54 -39.85
C PRO A 364 -6.61 -15.32 -39.63
N GLN A 365 -7.16 -14.14 -39.32
CA GLN A 365 -6.38 -12.92 -39.03
C GLN A 365 -5.75 -12.91 -37.62
N ALA A 366 -6.21 -13.78 -36.71
CA ALA A 366 -5.65 -13.92 -35.36
C ALA A 366 -4.22 -14.53 -35.37
N GLN A 367 -3.96 -15.48 -36.26
CA GLN A 367 -2.69 -16.25 -36.28
C GLN A 367 -1.47 -15.39 -36.72
N GLY A 368 -1.67 -14.41 -37.60
CA GLY A 368 -0.61 -13.50 -38.04
C GLY A 368 -0.17 -12.51 -36.96
N THR A 369 -1.11 -12.12 -36.09
CA THR A 369 -0.92 -11.14 -35.02
C THR A 369 -0.28 -11.79 -33.80
N GLU A 370 -0.66 -13.03 -33.49
CA GLU A 370 -0.06 -13.89 -32.46
C GLU A 370 1.45 -14.10 -32.68
N ALA A 371 1.84 -14.43 -33.91
CA ALA A 371 3.24 -14.63 -34.27
C ALA A 371 4.07 -13.34 -34.17
N LYS A 372 3.43 -12.16 -34.30
CA LYS A 372 4.09 -10.85 -34.21
C LYS A 372 4.33 -10.44 -32.77
N ILE A 373 3.37 -10.70 -31.87
CA ILE A 373 3.48 -10.44 -30.43
C ILE A 373 4.42 -11.44 -29.77
N ARG A 374 4.33 -12.74 -30.07
CA ARG A 374 5.33 -13.72 -29.60
C ARG A 374 6.74 -13.35 -30.03
N ARG A 375 6.91 -12.85 -31.26
CA ARG A 375 8.21 -12.31 -31.72
C ARG A 375 8.63 -11.03 -31.00
N GLN A 376 7.71 -10.18 -30.55
CA GLN A 376 8.04 -8.99 -29.77
C GLN A 376 8.34 -9.32 -28.30
N LEU A 377 7.56 -10.20 -27.66
CA LEU A 377 7.81 -10.68 -26.30
C LEU A 377 9.09 -11.54 -26.22
N HIS A 378 9.36 -12.37 -27.23
CA HIS A 378 10.62 -13.11 -27.34
C HIS A 378 11.79 -12.14 -27.50
N ARG A 379 11.68 -11.13 -28.39
CA ARG A 379 12.69 -10.08 -28.52
C ARG A 379 12.88 -9.31 -27.21
N LEU A 380 11.82 -8.93 -26.50
CA LEU A 380 11.92 -8.26 -25.21
C LEU A 380 12.53 -9.15 -24.12
N ARG A 381 12.24 -10.46 -24.09
CA ARG A 381 12.88 -11.44 -23.20
C ARG A 381 14.36 -11.70 -23.55
N GLU A 382 14.72 -11.64 -24.83
CA GLU A 382 16.12 -11.74 -25.27
C GLU A 382 16.90 -10.45 -24.99
N CYS A 383 16.29 -9.29 -25.21
CA CYS A 383 16.88 -7.97 -24.93
C CYS A 383 16.98 -7.67 -23.43
N GLY A 384 16.12 -8.28 -22.59
CA GLY A 384 16.26 -8.27 -21.12
C GLY A 384 17.58 -8.87 -20.61
N LYS A 385 18.37 -9.52 -21.47
CA LYS A 385 19.73 -9.98 -21.18
C LYS A 385 20.82 -8.94 -21.48
N GLN A 386 20.50 -7.77 -22.07
CA GLN A 386 21.47 -6.72 -22.34
C GLN A 386 20.95 -5.30 -22.02
N PRO A 387 21.64 -4.53 -21.15
CA PRO A 387 21.16 -3.22 -20.67
C PRO A 387 21.24 -2.06 -21.69
N MET A 388 21.65 -2.27 -22.95
CA MET A 388 21.87 -1.17 -23.91
C MET A 388 20.61 -0.68 -24.66
N GLU A 389 19.54 -1.46 -24.78
CA GLU A 389 18.42 -1.11 -25.67
C GLU A 389 17.34 -0.19 -25.07
N LEU A 390 17.35 0.03 -23.75
CA LEU A 390 16.45 1.01 -23.10
C LEU A 390 16.64 2.44 -23.66
N ARG A 391 17.83 2.78 -24.17
CA ARG A 391 18.10 4.07 -24.82
C ARG A 391 17.30 4.29 -26.10
N TRP A 392 16.93 3.23 -26.82
CA TRP A 392 16.17 3.33 -28.08
C TRP A 392 14.68 3.58 -27.84
N LEU A 393 14.10 2.95 -26.81
CA LEU A 393 12.71 3.21 -26.40
C LEU A 393 12.52 4.61 -25.77
N LEU A 394 13.57 5.13 -25.11
CA LEU A 394 13.58 6.49 -24.52
C LEU A 394 13.82 7.60 -25.55
N ALA A 395 14.36 7.27 -26.73
CA ALA A 395 14.54 8.21 -27.84
C ALA A 395 13.23 8.30 -28.64
N GLY A 396 12.29 9.11 -28.15
CA GLY A 396 11.01 9.34 -28.82
C GLY A 396 11.15 9.65 -30.32
N LYS A 397 10.28 9.01 -31.12
CA LYS A 397 9.96 9.24 -32.55
C LYS A 397 11.10 9.68 -33.46
N GLY A 398 11.47 8.80 -34.38
CA GLY A 398 11.83 9.25 -35.74
C GLY A 398 13.15 8.77 -36.33
N ARG A 399 13.66 7.58 -35.98
CA ARG A 399 14.70 6.95 -36.81
C ARG A 399 14.30 5.52 -37.14
N GLN A 400 14.00 5.29 -38.41
CA GLN A 400 13.93 3.97 -39.01
C GLN A 400 15.32 3.31 -38.86
N CYS A 401 15.36 2.05 -38.40
CA CYS A 401 16.59 1.26 -38.43
C CYS A 401 17.00 0.95 -39.87
N PRO A 402 18.30 0.81 -40.17
CA PRO A 402 18.78 0.14 -41.37
C PRO A 402 18.40 -1.35 -41.39
#